data_AF-A0A1L3J6E6-F1
#
_entry.id   AF-A0A1L3J6E6-F1
#
_cell.length_a   1.000
_cell.length_b   1.000
_cell.length_c   1.000
_cell.angle_alpha   90.00
_cell.angle_beta   90.00
_cell.angle_gamma   90.00
#
_symmetry.space_group_name_H-M   'P 1'
#
loop_
_entity.id
_entity.type
_entity.pdbx_description
1 polymer ?
#
loop_
_entity_poly.entity_id
_entity_poly.type
_entity_poly.pdbx_seq_one_letter_code
_entity_poly.pdbx_strand_id
1 'polypeptide(L)'
;MKSLKNIVRYAAGMLLLLPFFLLNSCSEDDDNFDDVVPDFAQAIIRSFEINGEFAQIEHTSATITMTLPAGTDLSSVTVDLTAPEGTTVTPESGSTIDFSNGPVVFQTMAENGANREYTASIGAYGDPKVLSFAIGENVAEIDEENNTIYIEIGSQDGDIANLAPNFVIADGTSVDVASGVSRNFTNPVTYTVLSNDGFSATEYTVTVEQIEAPKISSFTIGESSGVVDNEENTIYVSVPAGTDLSGLSPVIEVPEGQSVSPASEEEVDFTNPVEYTVTNTEDLTKTYTVTVETQQANPTKYAFLGEQADIASLVDDDAKAAATWMQNTYGEDFEYIQFSEISPQSMAEIKVAMIYYLTPAEDLGYSATPDNVATLLPPSLRPEGAKAQVLKNWVQNGGDMLIAGDANPLIFSLDRVPADFSAPREPGNYVYSEFGCAESAGCVDTGKPADDIWGLGMRPANNSQDRQGHPVFDGLSFENGEYLALQNSATREVRLIWWQHFDGILDPSCCGQDAATTFEQTLSATKFGTLSFIGDAFGYGAVLWNRTDMNTHEMFDDQISTEFKGSIFSIQNTIVGYEWDSNGTVNDYQSNIETFTGNILDYLYNLED
;
A
#
# COMPACT_ATOMS: atom_id res chain seq x y z
N MET A 1 -38.36 6.79 -49.78
CA MET A 1 -39.83 6.80 -49.59
C MET A 1 -40.13 7.36 -48.20
N LYS A 2 -40.75 8.55 -48.13
CA LYS A 2 -41.52 9.21 -47.03
C LYS A 2 -40.90 9.21 -45.59
N SER A 3 -40.81 10.31 -44.84
CA SER A 3 -41.23 11.72 -45.01
C SER A 3 -40.58 12.58 -43.92
N LEU A 4 -40.25 13.82 -44.28
CA LEU A 4 -39.79 14.93 -43.44
C LEU A 4 -40.83 15.37 -42.38
N LYS A 5 -40.35 15.93 -41.27
CA LYS A 5 -40.62 17.34 -40.87
C LYS A 5 -39.84 17.79 -39.62
N ASN A 6 -39.21 18.96 -39.77
CA ASN A 6 -39.15 20.08 -38.83
C ASN A 6 -37.89 20.34 -37.97
N ILE A 7 -37.22 21.43 -38.38
CA ILE A 7 -36.66 22.54 -37.60
C ILE A 7 -35.16 22.45 -37.26
N VAL A 8 -34.35 23.01 -38.16
CA VAL A 8 -33.10 23.70 -37.83
C VAL A 8 -33.10 25.01 -38.62
N ARG A 9 -33.02 26.16 -37.93
CA ARG A 9 -32.80 27.47 -38.55
C ARG A 9 -31.49 28.05 -38.02
N TYR A 10 -30.45 27.92 -38.84
CA TYR A 10 -29.28 28.78 -38.86
C TYR A 10 -29.65 30.13 -39.49
N ALA A 11 -29.03 31.23 -39.04
CA ALA A 11 -28.78 32.39 -39.89
C ALA A 11 -27.70 33.30 -39.29
N ALA A 12 -26.44 32.96 -39.57
CA ALA A 12 -25.36 33.94 -39.72
C ALA A 12 -25.36 34.42 -41.18
N GLY A 13 -25.17 35.71 -41.43
CA GLY A 13 -25.14 36.22 -42.81
C GLY A 13 -25.03 37.74 -42.90
N MET A 14 -23.78 38.19 -43.00
CA MET A 14 -23.32 39.56 -43.20
C MET A 14 -23.48 40.02 -44.67
N LEU A 15 -23.59 41.34 -44.87
CA LEU A 15 -23.05 42.16 -45.99
C LEU A 15 -23.93 42.56 -47.22
N LEU A 16 -23.71 43.83 -47.63
CA LEU A 16 -23.99 44.57 -48.89
C LEU A 16 -25.33 45.34 -49.00
N LEU A 17 -25.36 46.68 -48.84
CA LEU A 17 -25.11 47.78 -49.83
C LEU A 17 -26.16 47.77 -50.97
N LEU A 18 -26.92 48.81 -51.37
CA LEU A 18 -26.89 50.29 -51.29
C LEU A 18 -28.30 50.82 -51.80
N PRO A 19 -28.55 52.09 -52.22
CA PRO A 19 -29.36 53.14 -51.57
C PRO A 19 -30.57 53.68 -52.40
N PHE A 20 -31.42 54.57 -51.84
CA PHE A 20 -32.07 55.77 -52.45
C PHE A 20 -33.18 56.30 -51.51
N PHE A 21 -32.98 57.42 -50.81
CA PHE A 21 -33.38 58.80 -51.15
C PHE A 21 -34.79 59.23 -50.69
N LEU A 22 -34.79 60.07 -49.64
CA LEU A 22 -35.68 61.20 -49.28
C LEU A 22 -37.19 60.91 -49.07
N LEU A 23 -37.84 61.40 -48.00
CA LEU A 23 -38.16 62.82 -47.75
C LEU A 23 -38.55 63.11 -46.29
N ASN A 24 -38.06 64.26 -45.79
CA ASN A 24 -38.66 65.25 -44.89
C ASN A 24 -39.49 64.83 -43.65
N SER A 25 -39.03 65.25 -42.48
CA SER A 25 -39.60 66.41 -41.74
C SER A 25 -38.99 66.51 -40.34
N CYS A 26 -38.16 67.53 -40.10
CA CYS A 26 -37.86 67.99 -38.75
C CYS A 26 -39.07 68.76 -38.20
N SER A 27 -39.48 68.43 -36.98
CA SER A 27 -40.02 69.42 -36.04
C SER A 27 -39.15 69.35 -34.79
N GLU A 28 -38.35 70.40 -34.60
CA GLU A 28 -37.75 70.76 -33.32
C GLU A 28 -38.88 71.14 -32.36
N ASP A 29 -38.90 70.53 -31.18
CA ASP A 29 -39.00 71.18 -29.86
C ASP A 29 -39.51 70.19 -28.79
N ASP A 30 -38.71 70.05 -27.73
CA ASP A 30 -38.95 69.39 -26.42
C ASP A 30 -39.20 67.87 -26.43
N ASP A 31 -38.44 67.00 -25.74
CA ASP A 31 -38.05 67.10 -24.34
C ASP A 31 -36.65 66.54 -24.05
N ASN A 32 -35.97 67.32 -23.23
CA ASN A 32 -34.74 67.14 -22.50
C ASN A 32 -34.63 65.75 -21.80
N PHE A 33 -33.81 64.84 -22.33
CA PHE A 33 -33.08 63.93 -21.45
C PHE A 33 -31.86 64.71 -20.95
N ASP A 34 -32.06 65.53 -19.91
CA ASP A 34 -30.96 65.77 -18.98
C ASP A 34 -30.63 64.40 -18.40
N ASP A 35 -29.70 63.68 -19.02
CA ASP A 35 -28.96 62.63 -18.35
C ASP A 35 -28.13 63.36 -17.28
N VAL A 36 -28.78 63.69 -16.16
CA VAL A 36 -28.15 64.18 -14.95
C VAL A 36 -27.39 62.99 -14.37
N VAL A 37 -26.32 62.56 -15.06
CA VAL A 37 -25.25 61.82 -14.41
C VAL A 37 -24.65 62.83 -13.45
N PRO A 38 -24.81 62.67 -12.13
CA PRO A 38 -24.25 63.63 -11.20
C PRO A 38 -22.73 63.62 -11.38
N ASP A 39 -22.14 64.79 -11.64
CA ASP A 39 -20.68 64.93 -11.71
C ASP A 39 -20.12 64.84 -10.29
N PHE A 40 -19.80 63.61 -9.88
CA PHE A 40 -19.20 63.33 -8.59
C PHE A 40 -17.71 63.64 -8.54
N ALA A 41 -17.07 64.15 -9.61
CA ALA A 41 -15.61 64.35 -9.63
C ALA A 41 -15.10 65.28 -8.52
N GLN A 42 -15.96 66.16 -8.01
CA GLN A 42 -15.68 67.04 -6.86
C GLN A 42 -16.10 66.45 -5.51
N ALA A 43 -16.96 65.43 -5.48
CA ALA A 43 -17.49 64.78 -4.28
C ALA A 43 -16.92 63.36 -4.09
N ILE A 44 -15.58 63.21 -4.19
CA ILE A 44 -14.88 61.93 -3.98
C ILE A 44 -13.92 62.00 -2.79
N ILE A 45 -13.68 60.85 -2.17
CA ILE A 45 -12.54 60.65 -1.26
C ILE A 45 -11.34 60.25 -2.13
N ARG A 46 -10.26 61.03 -2.12
CA ARG A 46 -9.06 60.81 -2.96
C ARG A 46 -8.07 59.82 -2.35
N SER A 47 -7.94 59.83 -1.04
CA SER A 47 -7.15 58.87 -0.28
C SER A 47 -7.83 58.58 1.03
N PHE A 48 -7.62 57.38 1.54
CA PHE A 48 -8.10 56.91 2.82
C PHE A 48 -6.96 56.09 3.42
N GLU A 49 -6.50 56.46 4.60
CA GLU A 49 -5.26 56.00 5.19
C GLU A 49 -5.50 55.64 6.66
N ILE A 50 -4.99 54.48 7.06
CA ILE A 50 -5.00 54.02 8.44
C ILE A 50 -3.59 53.57 8.76
N ASN A 51 -3.00 54.07 9.86
CA ASN A 51 -1.66 53.70 10.31
C ASN A 51 -0.53 53.88 9.27
N GLY A 52 -0.66 54.82 8.33
CA GLY A 52 0.36 55.04 7.29
C GLY A 52 0.14 54.29 5.98
N GLU A 53 -0.89 53.43 5.91
CA GLU A 53 -1.17 52.56 4.78
C GLU A 53 -2.46 52.98 4.05
N PHE A 54 -2.44 52.99 2.72
CA PHE A 54 -3.58 53.40 1.91
C PHE A 54 -4.58 52.27 1.71
N ALA A 55 -5.85 52.55 2.01
CA ALA A 55 -6.96 51.67 1.69
C ALA A 55 -7.27 51.69 0.17
N GLN A 56 -7.86 50.59 -0.32
CA GLN A 56 -8.35 50.51 -1.68
C GLN A 56 -9.67 51.28 -1.79
N ILE A 57 -9.77 52.17 -2.79
CA ILE A 57 -10.99 52.93 -3.06
C ILE A 57 -11.52 52.54 -4.44
N GLU A 58 -12.73 52.00 -4.49
CA GLU A 58 -13.45 51.75 -5.74
C GLU A 58 -14.47 52.87 -5.95
N HIS A 59 -14.12 53.82 -6.83
CA HIS A 59 -14.96 54.97 -7.13
C HIS A 59 -16.20 54.63 -7.95
N THR A 60 -16.36 53.42 -8.49
CA THR A 60 -17.58 53.04 -9.21
C THR A 60 -18.68 52.64 -8.23
N SER A 61 -18.36 51.78 -7.27
CA SER A 61 -19.27 51.32 -6.20
C SER A 61 -19.27 52.21 -4.95
N ALA A 62 -18.37 53.20 -4.88
CA ALA A 62 -18.13 54.03 -3.70
C ALA A 62 -17.81 53.19 -2.44
N THR A 63 -16.94 52.20 -2.60
CA THR A 63 -16.51 51.34 -1.50
C THR A 63 -15.05 51.60 -1.16
N ILE A 64 -14.74 51.55 0.12
CA ILE A 64 -13.38 51.64 0.65
C ILE A 64 -13.11 50.36 1.43
N THR A 65 -12.04 49.65 1.10
CA THR A 65 -11.71 48.37 1.73
C THR A 65 -10.26 48.35 2.18
N MET A 66 -10.02 47.83 3.39
CA MET A 66 -8.68 47.62 3.92
C MET A 66 -8.69 46.42 4.87
N THR A 67 -7.64 45.60 4.78
CA THR A 67 -7.34 44.57 5.77
C THR A 67 -6.16 45.04 6.61
N LEU A 68 -6.40 45.20 7.91
CA LEU A 68 -5.39 45.48 8.91
C LEU A 68 -4.80 44.17 9.45
N PRO A 69 -3.60 44.20 10.06
CA PRO A 69 -3.05 43.03 10.73
C PRO A 69 -4.02 42.46 11.77
N ALA A 70 -4.05 41.13 11.88
CA ALA A 70 -4.83 40.44 12.91
C ALA A 70 -4.56 41.00 14.32
N GLY A 71 -5.61 41.05 15.15
CA GLY A 71 -5.53 41.59 16.51
C GLY A 71 -5.60 43.11 16.62
N THR A 72 -5.65 43.85 15.50
CA THR A 72 -5.89 45.30 15.53
C THR A 72 -7.24 45.62 16.17
N ASP A 73 -7.26 46.58 17.10
CA ASP A 73 -8.50 47.05 17.75
C ASP A 73 -9.34 47.89 16.78
N LEU A 74 -10.38 47.28 16.23
CA LEU A 74 -11.31 47.93 15.31
C LEU A 74 -12.28 48.91 16.00
N SER A 75 -12.34 48.95 17.33
CA SER A 75 -13.26 49.86 18.04
C SER A 75 -12.80 51.31 18.06
N SER A 76 -11.54 51.56 17.71
CA SER A 76 -10.90 52.87 17.82
C SER A 76 -9.82 53.08 16.74
N VAL A 77 -10.24 53.13 15.47
CA VAL A 77 -9.34 53.31 14.32
C VAL A 77 -9.28 54.78 13.90
N THR A 78 -8.09 55.40 13.92
CA THR A 78 -7.90 56.75 13.37
C THR A 78 -7.80 56.69 11.84
N VAL A 79 -8.61 57.51 11.17
CA VAL A 79 -8.70 57.56 9.71
C VAL A 79 -8.22 58.92 9.20
N ASP A 80 -7.17 58.91 8.39
CA ASP A 80 -6.73 60.08 7.64
C ASP A 80 -7.23 59.98 6.19
N LEU A 81 -7.88 61.03 5.69
CA LEU A 81 -8.40 61.05 4.32
C LEU A 81 -8.18 62.40 3.65
N THR A 82 -8.16 62.38 2.32
CA THR A 82 -8.12 63.60 1.51
C THR A 82 -9.31 63.65 0.55
N ALA A 83 -9.80 64.85 0.26
CA ALA A 83 -10.88 65.11 -0.70
C ALA A 83 -10.49 66.32 -1.57
N PRO A 84 -11.19 66.57 -2.70
CA PRO A 84 -11.03 67.81 -3.46
C PRO A 84 -11.20 69.07 -2.60
N GLU A 85 -10.56 70.16 -3.01
CA GLU A 85 -10.65 71.45 -2.31
C GLU A 85 -12.10 71.95 -2.29
N GLY A 86 -12.57 72.42 -1.13
CA GLY A 86 -13.96 72.84 -0.93
C GLY A 86 -14.94 71.71 -0.59
N THR A 87 -14.48 70.45 -0.55
CA THR A 87 -15.34 69.29 -0.20
C THR A 87 -15.25 68.97 1.28
N THR A 88 -16.40 68.91 1.96
CA THR A 88 -16.50 68.43 3.34
C THR A 88 -16.73 66.92 3.37
N VAL A 89 -16.16 66.24 4.38
CA VAL A 89 -16.35 64.79 4.60
C VAL A 89 -16.80 64.57 6.04
N THR A 90 -17.82 63.74 6.24
CA THR A 90 -18.31 63.33 7.57
C THR A 90 -18.36 61.81 7.64
N PRO A 91 -17.67 61.14 8.59
CA PRO A 91 -16.72 61.68 9.56
C PRO A 91 -15.53 62.45 8.94
N GLU A 92 -14.97 63.41 9.66
CA GLU A 92 -13.86 64.24 9.16
C GLU A 92 -12.51 63.52 9.22
N SER A 93 -11.56 63.95 8.39
CA SER A 93 -10.18 63.43 8.41
C SER A 93 -9.54 63.61 9.80
N GLY A 94 -8.85 62.59 10.30
CA GLY A 94 -8.29 62.52 11.66
C GLY A 94 -9.28 62.02 12.72
N SER A 95 -10.52 61.69 12.35
CA SER A 95 -11.50 61.11 13.29
C SER A 95 -11.12 59.69 13.72
N THR A 96 -11.50 59.33 14.94
CA THR A 96 -11.43 57.95 15.43
C THR A 96 -12.78 57.27 15.26
N ILE A 97 -12.79 56.15 14.55
CA ILE A 97 -13.97 55.46 14.06
C ILE A 97 -14.01 54.02 14.59
N ASP A 98 -15.20 53.56 14.98
CA ASP A 98 -15.47 52.19 15.38
C ASP A 98 -15.95 51.38 14.17
N PHE A 99 -15.12 50.45 13.69
CA PHE A 99 -15.43 49.48 12.64
C PHE A 99 -15.79 48.08 13.18
N SER A 100 -15.79 47.88 14.51
CA SER A 100 -16.08 46.58 15.14
C SER A 100 -17.51 46.09 14.90
N ASN A 101 -18.43 47.00 14.55
CA ASN A 101 -19.84 46.71 14.28
C ASN A 101 -20.17 46.63 12.78
N GLY A 102 -19.16 46.64 11.91
CA GLY A 102 -19.31 46.54 10.45
C GLY A 102 -18.97 47.84 9.71
N PRO A 103 -19.36 47.95 8.42
CA PRO A 103 -18.97 49.06 7.58
C PRO A 103 -19.51 50.42 8.05
N VAL A 104 -18.71 51.47 7.90
CA VAL A 104 -19.06 52.85 8.27
C VAL A 104 -19.20 53.70 7.02
N VAL A 105 -20.23 54.55 6.98
CA VAL A 105 -20.51 55.43 5.84
C VAL A 105 -19.83 56.79 6.03
N PHE A 106 -19.05 57.20 5.03
CA PHE A 106 -18.47 58.53 4.90
C PHE A 106 -19.24 59.33 3.85
N GLN A 107 -19.79 60.48 4.22
CA GLN A 107 -20.52 61.35 3.32
C GLN A 107 -19.64 62.51 2.87
N THR A 108 -19.52 62.70 1.57
CA THR A 108 -18.87 63.86 0.95
C THR A 108 -19.91 64.87 0.49
N MET A 109 -19.59 66.16 0.60
CA MET A 109 -20.40 67.26 0.07
C MET A 109 -19.48 68.31 -0.56
N ALA A 110 -19.57 68.47 -1.87
CA ALA A 110 -18.82 69.48 -2.62
C ALA A 110 -19.57 70.83 -2.64
N GLU A 111 -18.86 71.93 -2.90
CA GLU A 111 -19.44 73.28 -2.95
C GLU A 111 -20.55 73.45 -4.01
N ASN A 112 -20.49 72.66 -5.08
CA ASN A 112 -21.49 72.64 -6.15
C ASN A 112 -22.79 71.89 -5.75
N GLY A 113 -22.86 71.35 -4.52
CA GLY A 113 -24.00 70.60 -4.00
C GLY A 113 -23.99 69.11 -4.35
N ALA A 114 -22.99 68.62 -5.10
CA ALA A 114 -22.82 67.19 -5.33
C ALA A 114 -22.42 66.50 -4.02
N ASN A 115 -23.07 65.38 -3.72
CA ASN A 115 -22.77 64.58 -2.54
C ASN A 115 -22.58 63.12 -2.91
N ARG A 116 -21.80 62.40 -2.12
CA ARG A 116 -21.57 60.98 -2.33
C ARG A 116 -21.31 60.26 -1.02
N GLU A 117 -21.91 59.09 -0.86
CA GLU A 117 -21.68 58.21 0.27
C GLU A 117 -20.66 57.15 -0.11
N TYR A 118 -19.62 57.00 0.70
CA TYR A 118 -18.64 55.93 0.62
C TYR A 118 -18.85 54.95 1.77
N THR A 119 -18.97 53.66 1.47
CA THR A 119 -19.05 52.61 2.49
C THR A 119 -17.65 52.07 2.75
N ALA A 120 -17.09 52.38 3.91
CA ALA A 120 -15.78 51.89 4.35
C ALA A 120 -15.92 50.59 5.16
N SER A 121 -15.33 49.51 4.64
CA SER A 121 -15.29 48.19 5.26
C SER A 121 -13.85 47.87 5.65
N ILE A 122 -13.54 47.99 6.93
CA ILE A 122 -12.21 47.74 7.49
C ILE A 122 -12.27 46.47 8.34
N GLY A 123 -11.41 45.50 8.01
CA GLY A 123 -11.29 44.24 8.75
C GLY A 123 -9.88 44.07 9.32
N ALA A 124 -9.72 43.19 10.31
CA ALA A 124 -8.42 42.79 10.86
C ALA A 124 -8.30 41.27 10.77
N TYR A 125 -7.61 40.80 9.73
CA TYR A 125 -7.59 39.38 9.35
C TYR A 125 -6.18 38.80 9.36
N GLY A 126 -6.05 37.54 9.76
CA GLY A 126 -4.80 36.79 9.71
C GLY A 126 -4.48 36.32 8.30
N ASP A 127 -3.22 36.38 7.90
CA ASP A 127 -2.74 35.72 6.68
C ASP A 127 -2.59 34.22 6.99
N PRO A 128 -3.33 33.30 6.33
CA PRO A 128 -3.36 31.87 6.66
C PRO A 128 -2.02 31.17 6.41
N LYS A 129 -1.06 31.35 7.31
CA LYS A 129 0.31 30.83 7.17
C LYS A 129 0.78 29.99 8.34
N VAL A 130 1.63 29.01 8.01
CA VAL A 130 2.47 28.30 8.99
C VAL A 130 3.79 29.06 9.11
N LEU A 131 4.07 29.61 10.29
CA LEU A 131 5.27 30.40 10.56
C LEU A 131 6.48 29.55 10.91
N SER A 132 6.27 28.39 11.54
CA SER A 132 7.31 27.42 11.82
C SER A 132 6.71 26.03 11.96
N PHE A 133 7.49 25.01 11.64
CA PHE A 133 7.11 23.61 11.79
C PHE A 133 8.34 22.79 12.17
N ALA A 134 8.19 21.88 13.13
CA ALA A 134 9.28 21.04 13.64
C ALA A 134 8.76 19.69 14.14
N ILE A 135 9.58 18.66 14.04
CA ILE A 135 9.36 17.34 14.66
C ILE A 135 10.60 17.04 15.51
N GLY A 136 10.41 16.89 16.83
CA GLY A 136 11.53 16.80 17.76
C GLY A 136 12.42 18.04 17.68
N GLU A 137 13.70 17.84 17.36
CA GLU A 137 14.69 18.92 17.16
C GLU A 137 14.81 19.35 15.68
N ASN A 138 14.24 18.57 14.75
CA ASN A 138 14.31 18.83 13.32
C ASN A 138 13.34 19.95 12.92
N VAL A 139 13.86 20.94 12.21
CA VAL A 139 13.09 22.10 11.73
C VAL A 139 12.79 21.91 10.25
N ALA A 140 11.53 22.09 9.87
CA ALA A 140 11.09 21.93 8.49
C ALA A 140 11.49 23.11 7.59
N GLU A 141 11.64 22.83 6.31
CA GLU A 141 11.63 23.82 5.24
C GLU A 141 10.18 24.12 4.85
N ILE A 142 9.79 25.40 4.88
CA ILE A 142 8.45 25.85 4.52
C ILE A 142 8.55 26.62 3.20
N ASP A 143 7.92 26.08 2.16
CA ASP A 143 7.76 26.73 0.86
C ASP A 143 6.38 27.38 0.77
N GLU A 144 6.35 28.70 0.94
CA GLU A 144 5.13 29.53 0.88
C GLU A 144 4.63 29.78 -0.55
N GLU A 145 5.42 29.49 -1.59
CA GLU A 145 5.00 29.62 -2.99
C GLU A 145 4.20 28.38 -3.43
N ASN A 146 4.69 27.20 -3.02
CA ASN A 146 4.05 25.92 -3.34
C ASN A 146 3.13 25.39 -2.23
N ASN A 147 3.09 26.05 -1.07
CA ASN A 147 2.40 25.60 0.15
C ASN A 147 2.81 24.18 0.56
N THR A 148 4.12 23.94 0.62
CA THR A 148 4.66 22.65 1.05
C THR A 148 5.53 22.81 2.29
N ILE A 149 5.54 21.78 3.12
CA ILE A 149 6.40 21.70 4.31
C ILE A 149 7.16 20.39 4.20
N TYR A 150 8.48 20.48 4.06
CA TYR A 150 9.36 19.33 3.97
C TYR A 150 10.22 19.23 5.23
N ILE A 151 10.32 18.03 5.79
CA ILE A 151 11.18 17.77 6.94
C ILE A 151 11.85 16.42 6.79
N GLU A 152 13.17 16.42 6.92
CA GLU A 152 13.97 15.21 7.06
C GLU A 152 14.18 14.95 8.56
N ILE A 153 13.98 13.70 9.00
CA ILE A 153 14.25 13.25 10.36
C ILE A 153 15.25 12.10 10.35
N GLY A 154 15.98 11.94 11.45
CA GLY A 154 16.95 10.88 11.62
C GLY A 154 16.32 9.50 11.80
N SER A 155 17.13 8.46 11.57
CA SER A 155 16.70 7.06 11.70
C SER A 155 16.28 6.66 13.12
N GLN A 156 16.62 7.48 14.12
CA GLN A 156 16.31 7.26 15.54
C GLN A 156 15.29 8.27 16.12
N ASP A 157 14.72 9.14 15.30
CA ASP A 157 13.84 10.25 15.74
C ASP A 157 12.38 9.84 15.99
N GLY A 158 12.12 8.54 16.10
CA GLY A 158 10.82 7.97 16.40
C GLY A 158 10.17 7.28 15.19
N ASP A 159 8.97 6.75 15.43
CA ASP A 159 8.16 6.05 14.43
C ASP A 159 7.42 7.06 13.55
N ILE A 160 7.69 7.06 12.24
CA ILE A 160 7.06 7.96 11.25
C ILE A 160 5.53 7.81 11.19
N ALA A 161 5.00 6.65 11.60
CA ALA A 161 3.56 6.44 11.71
C ALA A 161 2.93 7.15 12.94
N ASN A 162 3.75 7.74 13.82
CA ASN A 162 3.29 8.29 15.10
C ASN A 162 4.16 9.48 15.60
N LEU A 163 4.35 10.51 14.77
CA LEU A 163 5.12 11.70 15.11
C LEU A 163 4.23 12.86 15.57
N ALA A 164 4.66 13.59 16.62
CA ALA A 164 3.95 14.75 17.14
C ALA A 164 4.66 16.06 16.73
N PRO A 165 4.21 16.74 15.65
CA PRO A 165 4.83 17.98 15.19
C PRO A 165 4.47 19.16 16.09
N ASN A 166 5.42 20.08 16.26
CA ASN A 166 5.23 21.38 16.88
C ASN A 166 5.31 22.48 15.82
N PHE A 167 4.31 23.34 15.76
CA PHE A 167 4.28 24.40 14.77
C PHE A 167 3.61 25.66 15.32
N VAL A 168 3.93 26.79 14.70
CA VAL A 168 3.33 28.09 14.99
C VAL A 168 2.62 28.57 13.73
N ILE A 169 1.40 29.06 13.87
CA ILE A 169 0.62 29.68 12.78
C ILE A 169 0.52 31.19 13.00
N ALA A 170 0.19 31.92 11.94
CA ALA A 170 0.02 33.36 12.03
C ALA A 170 -1.14 33.76 12.95
N ASP A 171 -1.02 34.91 13.63
CA ASP A 171 -2.09 35.45 14.48
C ASP A 171 -3.38 35.67 13.67
N GLY A 172 -4.53 35.48 14.33
CA GLY A 172 -5.83 35.59 13.68
C GLY A 172 -6.17 34.44 12.73
N THR A 173 -5.42 33.33 12.79
CA THR A 173 -5.72 32.12 12.04
C THR A 173 -6.04 30.95 12.98
N SER A 174 -6.59 29.90 12.41
CA SER A 174 -6.81 28.60 13.06
C SER A 174 -6.35 27.50 12.13
N VAL A 175 -6.07 26.33 12.66
CA VAL A 175 -5.69 25.16 11.87
C VAL A 175 -6.62 24.00 12.22
N ASP A 176 -6.93 23.17 11.24
CA ASP A 176 -7.78 21.99 11.39
C ASP A 176 -7.14 20.89 12.26
N VAL A 177 -5.82 20.92 12.39
CA VAL A 177 -5.01 19.97 13.13
C VAL A 177 -4.29 20.61 14.32
N ALA A 178 -4.36 20.00 15.51
CA ALA A 178 -3.70 20.54 16.70
C ALA A 178 -2.17 20.30 16.73
N SER A 179 -1.40 21.29 17.18
CA SER A 179 0.04 21.14 17.44
C SER A 179 0.31 20.20 18.62
N GLY A 180 1.40 19.42 18.54
CA GLY A 180 1.84 18.48 19.57
C GLY A 180 1.03 17.18 19.65
N VAL A 181 0.14 16.93 18.68
CA VAL A 181 -0.66 15.70 18.59
C VAL A 181 -0.04 14.76 17.56
N SER A 182 0.17 13.50 17.93
CA SER A 182 0.76 12.50 17.05
C SER A 182 -0.09 12.22 15.81
N ARG A 183 0.59 11.99 14.68
CA ARG A 183 -0.01 11.65 13.39
C ARG A 183 0.90 10.68 12.62
N ASN A 184 0.29 10.02 11.64
CA ASN A 184 0.97 9.17 10.69
C ASN A 184 1.45 10.00 9.50
N PHE A 185 2.75 9.97 9.22
CA PHE A 185 3.39 10.63 8.09
C PHE A 185 4.04 9.64 7.10
N THR A 186 3.64 8.36 7.10
CA THR A 186 4.02 7.42 6.04
C THR A 186 3.53 7.87 4.67
N ASN A 187 2.55 8.78 4.62
CA ASN A 187 2.11 9.48 3.43
C ASN A 187 2.01 10.99 3.72
N PRO A 188 2.06 11.86 2.69
CA PRO A 188 1.89 13.30 2.86
C PRO A 188 0.57 13.66 3.54
N VAL A 189 0.62 14.61 4.47
CA VAL A 189 -0.54 15.04 5.28
C VAL A 189 -0.89 16.48 4.98
N THR A 190 -2.17 16.77 4.73
CA THR A 190 -2.65 18.13 4.48
C THR A 190 -3.02 18.86 5.79
N TYR A 191 -2.58 20.11 5.92
CA TYR A 191 -2.89 21.02 7.03
C TYR A 191 -3.62 22.23 6.46
N THR A 192 -4.82 22.52 6.93
CA THR A 192 -5.60 23.67 6.46
C THR A 192 -5.54 24.80 7.49
N VAL A 193 -4.85 25.89 7.14
CA VAL A 193 -4.83 27.12 7.94
C VAL A 193 -5.94 28.03 7.44
N LEU A 194 -6.88 28.38 8.32
CA LEU A 194 -8.04 29.22 8.05
C LEU A 194 -7.88 30.58 8.71
N SER A 195 -8.07 31.65 7.96
CA SER A 195 -8.15 33.02 8.48
C SER A 195 -9.46 33.24 9.25
N ASN A 196 -9.42 34.13 10.24
CA ASN A 196 -10.60 34.57 10.98
C ASN A 196 -11.61 35.39 10.14
N ASP A 197 -11.34 35.64 8.85
CA ASP A 197 -12.33 36.18 7.92
C ASP A 197 -13.43 35.18 7.53
N GLY A 198 -13.17 33.87 7.72
CA GLY A 198 -14.08 32.78 7.39
C GLY A 198 -14.13 32.39 5.90
N PHE A 199 -13.27 32.96 5.06
CA PHE A 199 -13.25 32.75 3.61
C PHE A 199 -11.87 32.43 3.04
N SER A 200 -10.79 32.92 3.66
CA SER A 200 -9.42 32.73 3.21
C SER A 200 -8.79 31.55 3.94
N ALA A 201 -8.28 30.58 3.18
CA ALA A 201 -7.57 29.43 3.71
C ALA A 201 -6.39 29.05 2.81
N THR A 202 -5.38 28.45 3.41
CA THR A 202 -4.24 27.86 2.72
C THR A 202 -4.04 26.43 3.19
N GLU A 203 -3.91 25.53 2.23
CA GLU A 203 -3.63 24.11 2.48
C GLU A 203 -2.14 23.88 2.30
N TYR A 204 -1.48 23.36 3.33
CA TYR A 204 -0.09 22.94 3.28
C TYR A 204 0.00 21.43 3.15
N THR A 205 0.79 20.94 2.20
CA THR A 205 1.15 19.52 2.12
C THR A 205 2.44 19.28 2.90
N VAL A 206 2.34 18.54 4.01
CA VAL A 206 3.47 18.17 4.86
C VAL A 206 4.01 16.82 4.43
N THR A 207 5.29 16.78 4.07
CA THR A 207 6.02 15.56 3.72
C THR A 207 7.15 15.37 4.73
N VAL A 208 7.21 14.19 5.33
CA VAL A 208 8.28 13.78 6.25
C VAL A 208 9.08 12.68 5.57
N GLU A 209 10.39 12.87 5.47
CA GLU A 209 11.32 11.84 5.02
C GLU A 209 12.16 11.38 6.22
N GLN A 210 12.28 10.08 6.42
CA GLN A 210 13.09 9.51 7.49
C GLN A 210 14.31 8.81 6.90
N ILE A 211 15.49 9.16 7.41
CA ILE A 211 16.73 8.48 7.03
C ILE A 211 16.64 7.01 7.44
N GLU A 212 17.01 6.10 6.53
CA GLU A 212 17.06 4.67 6.81
C GLU A 212 18.17 4.34 7.82
N ALA A 213 17.83 3.52 8.82
CA ALA A 213 18.83 2.98 9.75
C ALA A 213 19.87 2.13 8.99
N PRO A 214 21.12 2.02 9.49
CA PRO A 214 22.14 1.19 8.85
C PRO A 214 21.64 -0.25 8.70
N LYS A 215 21.61 -0.79 7.49
CA LYS A 215 21.22 -2.20 7.24
C LYS A 215 21.89 -2.78 5.99
N ILE A 216 22.01 -4.11 5.95
CA ILE A 216 22.35 -4.84 4.74
C ILE A 216 21.04 -5.29 4.10
N SER A 217 20.85 -4.97 2.82
CA SER A 217 19.68 -5.36 2.03
C SER A 217 19.86 -6.75 1.43
N SER A 218 21.05 -7.01 0.86
CA SER A 218 21.38 -8.32 0.28
C SER A 218 22.87 -8.61 0.42
N PHE A 219 23.22 -9.90 0.43
CA PHE A 219 24.58 -10.38 0.53
C PHE A 219 24.70 -11.67 -0.29
N THR A 220 25.48 -11.67 -1.37
CA THR A 220 25.55 -12.80 -2.31
C THR A 220 26.99 -13.21 -2.56
N ILE A 221 27.26 -14.51 -2.62
CA ILE A 221 28.57 -15.06 -3.01
C ILE A 221 28.39 -15.94 -4.24
N GLY A 222 28.87 -15.47 -5.40
CA GLY A 222 28.65 -16.18 -6.67
C GLY A 222 27.15 -16.28 -6.98
N GLU A 223 26.61 -17.50 -7.06
CA GLU A 223 25.17 -17.73 -7.22
C GLU A 223 24.43 -17.98 -5.89
N SER A 224 25.14 -17.99 -4.76
CA SER A 224 24.58 -18.29 -3.45
C SER A 224 24.12 -17.03 -2.74
N SER A 225 22.80 -16.86 -2.64
CA SER A 225 22.17 -15.78 -1.85
C SER A 225 22.32 -16.03 -0.35
N GLY A 226 22.74 -15.00 0.37
CA GLY A 226 22.85 -14.97 1.82
C GLY A 226 21.53 -14.64 2.50
N VAL A 227 21.28 -15.28 3.64
CA VAL A 227 20.17 -14.94 4.53
C VAL A 227 20.64 -13.82 5.44
N VAL A 228 20.05 -12.64 5.30
CA VAL A 228 20.35 -11.48 6.12
C VAL A 228 19.32 -11.36 7.24
N ASP A 229 19.77 -11.50 8.48
CA ASP A 229 18.97 -11.26 9.67
C ASP A 229 19.34 -9.89 10.26
N ASN A 230 18.47 -8.91 10.01
CA ASN A 230 18.63 -7.54 10.47
C ASN A 230 18.30 -7.36 11.96
N GLU A 231 17.61 -8.31 12.61
CA GLU A 231 17.27 -8.25 14.03
C GLU A 231 18.45 -8.78 14.87
N GLU A 232 18.97 -9.95 14.49
CA GLU A 232 20.10 -10.60 15.16
C GLU A 232 21.47 -10.08 14.67
N ASN A 233 21.49 -9.30 13.57
CA ASN A 233 22.71 -8.82 12.92
C ASN A 233 23.62 -9.97 12.46
N THR A 234 23.03 -10.96 11.81
CA THR A 234 23.77 -12.09 11.27
C THR A 234 23.52 -12.23 9.79
N ILE A 235 24.51 -12.73 9.06
CA ILE A 235 24.36 -13.12 7.67
C ILE A 235 24.88 -14.53 7.54
N TYR A 236 24.11 -15.38 6.89
CA TYR A 236 24.53 -16.72 6.60
C TYR A 236 24.52 -16.98 5.09
N VAL A 237 25.58 -17.58 4.56
CA VAL A 237 25.64 -18.00 3.15
C VAL A 237 26.00 -19.49 3.05
N SER A 238 25.15 -20.26 2.35
CA SER A 238 25.44 -21.65 2.00
C SER A 238 26.02 -21.70 0.59
N VAL A 239 27.28 -22.09 0.46
CA VAL A 239 27.95 -22.19 -0.86
C VAL A 239 28.05 -23.65 -1.32
N PRO A 240 28.18 -23.93 -2.63
CA PRO A 240 28.27 -25.30 -3.13
C PRO A 240 29.36 -26.13 -2.47
N ALA A 241 29.14 -27.43 -2.39
CA ALA A 241 30.10 -28.37 -1.83
C ALA A 241 31.49 -28.23 -2.50
N GLY A 242 32.53 -28.10 -1.69
CA GLY A 242 33.92 -27.96 -2.18
C GLY A 242 34.35 -26.55 -2.57
N THR A 243 33.51 -25.52 -2.37
CA THR A 243 33.91 -24.11 -2.52
C THR A 243 35.05 -23.76 -1.55
N ASP A 244 36.09 -23.06 -2.04
CA ASP A 244 37.18 -22.55 -1.21
C ASP A 244 36.76 -21.25 -0.51
N LEU A 245 36.74 -21.27 0.82
CA LEU A 245 36.28 -20.14 1.63
C LEU A 245 37.36 -19.08 1.89
N SER A 246 38.61 -19.32 1.51
CA SER A 246 39.74 -18.48 1.92
C SER A 246 39.87 -17.15 1.16
N GLY A 247 39.07 -16.93 0.12
CA GLY A 247 39.09 -15.71 -0.68
C GLY A 247 37.85 -15.58 -1.55
N LEU A 248 36.72 -15.26 -0.91
CA LEU A 248 35.44 -15.01 -1.59
C LEU A 248 35.18 -13.51 -1.68
N SER A 249 34.63 -13.06 -2.81
CA SER A 249 34.24 -11.66 -3.04
C SER A 249 32.71 -11.53 -3.03
N PRO A 250 32.09 -11.18 -1.89
CA PRO A 250 30.64 -11.04 -1.82
C PRO A 250 30.16 -9.77 -2.55
N VAL A 251 29.00 -9.86 -3.20
CA VAL A 251 28.25 -8.70 -3.67
C VAL A 251 27.27 -8.30 -2.57
N ILE A 252 27.38 -7.08 -2.09
CA ILE A 252 26.63 -6.56 -0.95
C ILE A 252 25.86 -5.32 -1.39
N GLU A 253 24.56 -5.32 -1.14
CA GLU A 253 23.71 -4.17 -1.34
C GLU A 253 23.30 -3.58 0.01
N VAL A 254 23.40 -2.26 0.11
CA VAL A 254 22.96 -1.46 1.25
C VAL A 254 22.04 -0.36 0.73
N PRO A 255 21.14 0.22 1.56
CA PRO A 255 20.32 1.35 1.16
C PRO A 255 21.14 2.52 0.61
N GLU A 256 20.49 3.38 -0.18
CA GLU A 256 21.13 4.55 -0.77
C GLU A 256 21.79 5.43 0.29
N GLY A 257 22.99 5.96 -0.02
CA GLY A 257 23.77 6.79 0.89
C GLY A 257 24.50 6.03 2.01
N GLN A 258 24.24 4.73 2.19
CA GLN A 258 24.96 3.91 3.17
C GLN A 258 26.26 3.34 2.59
N SER A 259 27.18 2.95 3.47
CA SER A 259 28.45 2.31 3.11
C SER A 259 28.69 1.06 3.95
N VAL A 260 29.44 0.10 3.43
CA VAL A 260 29.77 -1.17 4.11
C VAL A 260 31.27 -1.44 4.11
N SER A 261 31.79 -1.99 5.21
CA SER A 261 33.17 -2.43 5.35
C SER A 261 33.24 -3.82 6.03
N PRO A 262 33.92 -4.83 5.47
CA PRO A 262 34.59 -4.87 4.17
C PRO A 262 33.70 -4.44 2.99
N ALA A 263 34.31 -3.89 1.94
CA ALA A 263 33.56 -3.34 0.82
C ALA A 263 32.95 -4.46 -0.03
N SER A 264 31.84 -4.15 -0.72
CA SER A 264 31.30 -5.04 -1.76
C SER A 264 32.38 -5.35 -2.81
N GLU A 265 32.44 -6.62 -3.24
CA GLU A 265 33.43 -7.22 -4.14
C GLU A 265 34.87 -7.34 -3.58
N GLU A 266 35.12 -6.94 -2.33
CA GLU A 266 36.42 -7.16 -1.68
C GLU A 266 36.66 -8.64 -1.38
N GLU A 267 37.86 -9.15 -1.63
CA GLU A 267 38.22 -10.55 -1.34
C GLU A 267 38.42 -10.74 0.18
N VAL A 268 37.64 -11.65 0.76
CA VAL A 268 37.61 -11.89 2.21
C VAL A 268 37.69 -13.40 2.51
N ASP A 269 38.41 -13.75 3.58
CA ASP A 269 38.55 -15.12 4.09
C ASP A 269 37.39 -15.45 5.06
N PHE A 270 36.50 -16.35 4.65
CA PHE A 270 35.36 -16.83 5.43
C PHE A 270 35.59 -18.22 6.04
N THR A 271 36.84 -18.67 6.20
CA THR A 271 37.14 -19.90 6.97
C THR A 271 36.74 -19.78 8.44
N ASN A 272 36.50 -18.56 8.92
CA ASN A 272 35.87 -18.24 10.20
C ASN A 272 34.84 -17.11 9.96
N PRO A 273 33.89 -16.89 10.89
CA PRO A 273 32.95 -15.78 10.78
C PRO A 273 33.67 -14.42 10.68
N VAL A 274 33.12 -13.51 9.86
CA VAL A 274 33.69 -12.19 9.56
C VAL A 274 32.69 -11.09 9.92
N GLU A 275 33.16 -10.01 10.54
CA GLU A 275 32.33 -8.84 10.85
C GLU A 275 32.26 -7.87 9.66
N TYR A 276 31.03 -7.44 9.32
CA TYR A 276 30.77 -6.38 8.35
C TYR A 276 30.06 -5.22 9.05
N THR A 277 30.56 -4.00 8.91
CA THR A 277 29.96 -2.79 9.48
C THR A 277 29.34 -1.95 8.37
N VAL A 278 28.04 -1.69 8.50
CA VAL A 278 27.31 -0.72 7.68
C VAL A 278 27.24 0.62 8.40
N THR A 279 27.46 1.71 7.69
CA THR A 279 27.36 3.08 8.19
C THR A 279 26.37 3.88 7.35
N ASN A 280 25.39 4.53 7.97
CA ASN A 280 24.45 5.41 7.25
C ASN A 280 24.97 6.85 7.14
N THR A 281 24.16 7.75 6.57
CA THR A 281 24.50 9.17 6.37
C THR A 281 24.61 9.98 7.66
N GLU A 282 24.11 9.45 8.77
CA GLU A 282 24.19 10.05 10.12
C GLU A 282 25.42 9.59 10.91
N ASP A 283 26.36 8.87 10.28
CA ASP A 283 27.50 8.20 10.91
C ASP A 283 27.09 7.12 11.94
N LEU A 284 25.82 6.67 11.94
CA LEU A 284 25.39 5.54 12.75
C LEU A 284 25.85 4.24 12.11
N THR A 285 26.24 3.28 12.95
CA THR A 285 26.82 2.01 12.49
C THR A 285 26.05 0.80 12.99
N LYS A 286 25.98 -0.26 12.17
CA LYS A 286 25.47 -1.59 12.54
C LYS A 286 26.43 -2.67 12.06
N THR A 287 26.77 -3.62 12.93
CA THR A 287 27.75 -4.68 12.64
C THR A 287 27.05 -6.03 12.51
N TYR A 288 27.33 -6.72 11.40
CA TYR A 288 26.83 -8.05 11.07
C TYR A 288 27.91 -9.10 11.23
N THR A 289 27.58 -10.25 11.81
CA THR A 289 28.45 -11.44 11.78
C THR A 289 28.09 -12.30 10.57
N VAL A 290 28.98 -12.38 9.59
CA VAL A 290 28.82 -13.18 8.37
C VAL A 290 29.46 -14.55 8.55
N THR A 291 28.67 -15.61 8.36
CA THR A 291 29.14 -17.00 8.36
C THR A 291 28.89 -17.62 7.00
N VAL A 292 29.92 -18.25 6.42
CA VAL A 292 29.81 -18.95 5.14
C VAL A 292 30.20 -20.41 5.37
N GLU A 293 29.37 -21.34 4.94
CA GLU A 293 29.69 -22.77 5.01
C GLU A 293 29.40 -23.46 3.68
N THR A 294 30.14 -24.53 3.41
CA THR A 294 29.92 -25.38 2.24
C THR A 294 28.83 -26.41 2.51
N GLN A 295 27.94 -26.62 1.55
CA GLN A 295 26.99 -27.74 1.56
C GLN A 295 27.72 -29.08 1.76
N GLN A 296 27.16 -29.96 2.59
CA GLN A 296 27.78 -31.26 2.90
C GLN A 296 27.47 -32.35 1.86
N ALA A 297 26.30 -32.27 1.21
CA ALA A 297 25.84 -33.21 0.19
C ALA A 297 24.84 -32.52 -0.77
N ASN A 298 24.54 -33.18 -1.89
CA ASN A 298 23.45 -32.76 -2.77
C ASN A 298 22.11 -32.92 -2.04
N PRO A 299 21.13 -32.05 -2.31
CA PRO A 299 19.80 -32.17 -1.72
C PRO A 299 19.10 -33.43 -2.25
N THR A 300 18.73 -34.34 -1.36
CA THR A 300 18.03 -35.59 -1.71
C THR A 300 16.91 -35.97 -0.75
N LYS A 301 16.72 -35.23 0.35
CA LYS A 301 15.77 -35.58 1.41
C LYS A 301 14.43 -34.86 1.27
N TYR A 302 13.42 -35.44 1.90
CA TYR A 302 12.10 -34.85 2.11
C TYR A 302 12.02 -34.30 3.53
N ALA A 303 11.55 -33.07 3.71
CA ALA A 303 11.35 -32.50 5.04
C ALA A 303 9.86 -32.25 5.34
N PHE A 304 9.45 -32.47 6.59
CA PHE A 304 8.27 -31.83 7.16
C PHE A 304 8.71 -30.69 8.09
N LEU A 305 8.22 -29.48 7.85
CA LEU A 305 8.50 -28.31 8.66
C LEU A 305 7.37 -28.14 9.69
N GLY A 306 7.70 -28.18 10.98
CA GLY A 306 6.71 -28.11 12.06
C GLY A 306 7.08 -27.16 13.18
N GLU A 307 6.11 -26.71 13.96
CA GLU A 307 6.34 -25.71 15.01
C GLU A 307 6.99 -26.30 16.27
N GLN A 308 6.57 -27.51 16.67
CA GLN A 308 7.06 -28.17 17.87
C GLN A 308 8.36 -28.96 17.61
N ALA A 309 8.98 -29.49 18.66
CA ALA A 309 10.33 -30.06 18.57
C ALA A 309 10.38 -31.41 17.81
N ASP A 310 9.27 -32.14 17.78
CA ASP A 310 9.15 -33.42 17.11
C ASP A 310 7.69 -33.71 16.73
N ILE A 311 7.48 -34.70 15.85
CA ILE A 311 6.15 -35.13 15.37
C ILE A 311 5.20 -35.48 16.54
N ALA A 312 5.69 -36.15 17.58
CA ALA A 312 4.85 -36.57 18.70
C ALA A 312 4.30 -35.39 19.51
N SER A 313 5.09 -34.30 19.56
CA SER A 313 4.76 -33.06 20.25
C SER A 313 3.91 -32.06 19.45
N LEU A 314 3.69 -32.29 18.15
CA LEU A 314 2.81 -31.45 17.33
C LEU A 314 1.43 -31.31 17.98
N VAL A 315 0.93 -30.09 18.10
CA VAL A 315 -0.38 -29.83 18.74
C VAL A 315 -1.53 -30.12 17.79
N ASP A 316 -1.41 -29.64 16.56
CA ASP A 316 -2.32 -29.93 15.45
C ASP A 316 -2.25 -31.42 15.08
N ASP A 317 -3.39 -32.10 15.15
CA ASP A 317 -3.56 -33.51 14.86
C ASP A 317 -3.48 -33.80 13.35
N ASP A 318 -3.98 -32.89 12.51
CA ASP A 318 -3.82 -32.96 11.06
C ASP A 318 -2.34 -32.86 10.66
N ALA A 319 -1.62 -31.85 11.17
CA ALA A 319 -0.18 -31.73 10.94
C ALA A 319 0.59 -32.97 11.42
N LYS A 320 0.21 -33.51 12.59
CA LYS A 320 0.81 -34.73 13.13
C LYS A 320 0.55 -35.95 12.25
N ALA A 321 -0.66 -36.11 11.74
CA ALA A 321 -1.02 -37.20 10.85
C ALA A 321 -0.24 -37.11 9.52
N ALA A 322 -0.17 -35.92 8.92
CA ALA A 322 0.61 -35.67 7.70
C ALA A 322 2.11 -35.98 7.89
N ALA A 323 2.72 -35.44 8.95
CA ALA A 323 4.13 -35.67 9.25
C ALA A 323 4.43 -37.15 9.54
N THR A 324 3.54 -37.84 10.25
CA THR A 324 3.66 -39.28 10.54
C THR A 324 3.58 -40.10 9.25
N TRP A 325 2.66 -39.75 8.35
CA TRP A 325 2.56 -40.40 7.05
C TRP A 325 3.84 -40.19 6.20
N MET A 326 4.37 -38.96 6.15
CA MET A 326 5.62 -38.68 5.44
C MET A 326 6.79 -39.49 6.01
N GLN A 327 6.93 -39.53 7.35
CA GLN A 327 7.96 -40.32 8.01
C GLN A 327 7.88 -41.80 7.62
N ASN A 328 6.68 -42.38 7.60
CA ASN A 328 6.47 -43.78 7.23
C ASN A 328 6.71 -44.04 5.74
N THR A 329 6.43 -43.05 4.89
CA THR A 329 6.53 -43.17 3.42
C THR A 329 7.96 -43.04 2.94
N TYR A 330 8.71 -42.06 3.44
CA TYR A 330 10.06 -41.73 2.97
C TYR A 330 11.19 -42.29 3.84
N GLY A 331 10.89 -42.75 5.07
CA GLY A 331 11.83 -43.54 5.87
C GLY A 331 13.16 -42.83 6.17
N GLU A 332 14.27 -43.37 5.66
CA GLU A 332 15.61 -42.80 5.86
C GLU A 332 15.84 -41.49 5.08
N ASP A 333 15.02 -41.23 4.06
CA ASP A 333 15.08 -40.00 3.27
C ASP A 333 14.21 -38.88 3.86
N PHE A 334 13.53 -39.13 4.99
CA PHE A 334 12.68 -38.16 5.70
C PHE A 334 13.44 -37.42 6.80
N GLU A 335 13.21 -36.12 6.92
CA GLU A 335 13.65 -35.28 8.04
C GLU A 335 12.47 -34.49 8.61
N TYR A 336 12.48 -34.31 9.93
CA TYR A 336 11.60 -33.35 10.61
C TYR A 336 12.43 -32.15 11.03
N ILE A 337 12.02 -30.95 10.62
CA ILE A 337 12.71 -29.71 10.96
C ILE A 337 11.75 -28.81 11.73
N GLN A 338 12.11 -28.49 12.97
CA GLN A 338 11.37 -27.51 13.76
C GLN A 338 11.56 -26.10 13.17
N PHE A 339 10.53 -25.27 13.16
CA PHE A 339 10.58 -23.89 12.63
C PHE A 339 11.73 -23.05 13.22
N SER A 340 12.02 -23.16 14.52
CA SER A 340 13.14 -22.46 15.17
C SER A 340 14.51 -22.90 14.64
N GLU A 341 14.62 -24.14 14.18
CA GLU A 341 15.86 -24.75 13.68
C GLU A 341 16.03 -24.60 12.17
N ILE A 342 15.05 -24.02 11.47
CA ILE A 342 15.19 -23.67 10.06
C ILE A 342 16.42 -22.77 9.91
N SER A 343 17.40 -23.31 9.20
CA SER A 343 18.68 -22.68 8.90
C SER A 343 19.13 -23.18 7.53
N PRO A 344 20.00 -22.46 6.84
CA PRO A 344 20.45 -22.93 5.54
C PRO A 344 21.21 -24.28 5.63
N GLN A 345 21.82 -24.59 6.78
CA GLN A 345 22.38 -25.91 7.07
C GLN A 345 21.30 -26.99 7.19
N SER A 346 20.25 -26.75 7.98
CA SER A 346 19.17 -27.73 8.14
C SER A 346 18.46 -28.00 6.81
N MET A 347 18.43 -27.00 5.90
CA MET A 347 17.82 -27.10 4.58
C MET A 347 18.76 -27.64 3.49
N ALA A 348 20.07 -27.76 3.74
CA ALA A 348 21.06 -28.05 2.70
C ALA A 348 20.88 -29.42 2.01
N GLU A 349 20.43 -30.43 2.75
CA GLU A 349 20.18 -31.77 2.21
C GLU A 349 18.73 -31.97 1.74
N ILE A 350 17.86 -30.97 1.93
CA ILE A 350 16.44 -31.05 1.64
C ILE A 350 16.21 -30.67 0.18
N LYS A 351 15.64 -31.60 -0.61
CA LYS A 351 15.18 -31.35 -1.97
C LYS A 351 13.73 -30.86 -1.98
N VAL A 352 12.87 -31.51 -1.20
CA VAL A 352 11.45 -31.14 -1.09
C VAL A 352 11.06 -30.93 0.37
N ALA A 353 10.36 -29.84 0.67
CA ALA A 353 9.83 -29.57 2.00
C ALA A 353 8.31 -29.43 1.98
N MET A 354 7.63 -29.98 2.97
CA MET A 354 6.20 -29.76 3.21
C MET A 354 6.02 -28.93 4.47
N ILE A 355 5.20 -27.89 4.38
CA ILE A 355 4.65 -27.18 5.54
C ILE A 355 3.13 -27.30 5.50
N TYR A 356 2.57 -27.79 6.59
CA TYR A 356 1.15 -28.01 6.72
C TYR A 356 0.75 -27.90 8.18
N TYR A 357 -0.27 -27.09 8.42
CA TYR A 357 -1.04 -27.09 9.64
C TYR A 357 -2.40 -26.47 9.38
N LEU A 358 -3.37 -26.87 10.18
CA LEU A 358 -4.62 -26.14 10.38
C LEU A 358 -4.50 -25.47 11.74
N THR A 359 -4.93 -24.21 11.84
CA THR A 359 -5.01 -23.57 13.15
C THR A 359 -6.21 -24.19 13.87
N PRO A 360 -5.99 -25.05 14.87
CA PRO A 360 -7.09 -25.67 15.60
C PRO A 360 -7.80 -24.58 16.40
N ALA A 361 -9.08 -24.80 16.70
CA ALA A 361 -9.86 -23.85 17.50
C ALA A 361 -9.34 -23.66 18.95
N GLU A 362 -8.37 -24.47 19.38
CA GLU A 362 -7.67 -24.35 20.67
C GLU A 362 -6.50 -23.34 20.63
N ASP A 363 -6.37 -22.61 19.52
CA ASP A 363 -5.55 -21.41 19.35
C ASP A 363 -4.04 -21.69 19.47
N LEU A 364 -3.40 -22.03 18.33
CA LEU A 364 -1.94 -21.98 18.18
C LEU A 364 -1.40 -20.53 18.36
N GLY A 365 -2.27 -19.53 18.54
CA GLY A 365 -1.91 -18.12 18.70
C GLY A 365 -1.78 -17.38 17.38
N TYR A 366 -2.22 -17.98 16.26
CA TYR A 366 -2.13 -17.41 14.92
C TYR A 366 -3.52 -17.22 14.32
N SER A 367 -3.80 -16.01 13.85
CA SER A 367 -5.08 -15.68 13.24
C SER A 367 -4.89 -14.62 12.19
N ALA A 368 -5.54 -14.76 11.03
CA ALA A 368 -5.57 -13.72 10.03
C ALA A 368 -6.34 -12.49 10.56
N THR A 369 -5.94 -11.32 10.08
CA THR A 369 -6.63 -10.05 10.32
C THR A 369 -7.33 -9.58 9.05
N PRO A 370 -8.31 -8.66 9.15
CA PRO A 370 -9.04 -8.18 7.98
C PRO A 370 -8.19 -7.46 6.94
N ASP A 371 -6.91 -7.22 7.19
CA ASP A 371 -6.00 -6.51 6.28
C ASP A 371 -4.67 -7.25 6.06
N ASN A 372 -4.38 -8.30 6.85
CA ASN A 372 -3.11 -9.01 6.78
C ASN A 372 -3.29 -10.49 7.18
N VAL A 373 -3.08 -11.39 6.23
CA VAL A 373 -3.14 -12.84 6.45
C VAL A 373 -1.83 -13.49 6.88
N ALA A 374 -0.70 -12.78 6.77
CA ALA A 374 0.59 -13.29 7.24
C ALA A 374 0.58 -13.56 8.75
N THR A 375 -0.36 -13.00 9.50
CA THR A 375 -0.54 -13.28 10.93
C THR A 375 -1.02 -14.70 11.24
N LEU A 376 -1.41 -15.50 10.23
CA LEU A 376 -1.59 -16.96 10.33
C LEU A 376 -0.25 -17.72 10.44
N LEU A 377 0.86 -17.05 10.14
CA LEU A 377 2.20 -17.60 10.30
C LEU A 377 2.78 -17.17 11.66
N PRO A 378 3.64 -18.01 12.27
CA PRO A 378 4.47 -17.58 13.38
C PRO A 378 5.35 -16.38 12.96
N PRO A 379 5.69 -15.45 13.87
CA PRO A 379 6.44 -14.22 13.53
C PRO A 379 7.67 -14.45 12.64
N SER A 380 8.44 -15.50 12.91
CA SER A 380 9.68 -15.79 12.16
C SER A 380 9.47 -16.27 10.71
N LEU A 381 8.25 -16.69 10.35
CA LEU A 381 7.84 -17.11 9.00
C LEU A 381 7.00 -16.04 8.27
N ARG A 382 6.76 -14.88 8.88
CA ARG A 382 6.09 -13.73 8.23
C ARG A 382 7.03 -13.06 7.21
N PRO A 383 6.53 -12.16 6.35
CA PRO A 383 7.39 -11.34 5.50
C PRO A 383 8.53 -10.71 6.32
N GLU A 384 9.73 -10.70 5.74
CA GLU A 384 10.99 -10.27 6.38
C GLU A 384 11.45 -11.10 7.60
N GLY A 385 10.67 -12.08 8.05
CA GLY A 385 11.04 -12.97 9.15
C GLY A 385 12.26 -13.82 8.78
N ALA A 386 13.19 -13.98 9.72
CA ALA A 386 14.47 -14.65 9.48
C ALA A 386 14.32 -16.07 8.88
N LYS A 387 13.32 -16.83 9.33
CA LYS A 387 13.08 -18.20 8.83
C LYS A 387 12.40 -18.19 7.46
N ALA A 388 11.52 -17.23 7.19
CA ALA A 388 10.99 -17.02 5.84
C ALA A 388 12.11 -16.67 4.86
N GLN A 389 13.08 -15.84 5.25
CA GLN A 389 14.23 -15.51 4.39
C GLN A 389 15.13 -16.74 4.11
N VAL A 390 15.34 -17.62 5.09
CA VAL A 390 16.00 -18.92 4.85
C VAL A 390 15.26 -19.73 3.79
N LEU A 391 13.93 -19.88 3.93
CA LEU A 391 13.12 -20.66 3.00
C LEU A 391 13.05 -20.02 1.62
N LYS A 392 12.94 -18.68 1.54
CA LYS A 392 12.98 -17.92 0.29
C LYS A 392 14.26 -18.22 -0.47
N ASN A 393 15.40 -18.05 0.18
CA ASN A 393 16.71 -18.31 -0.41
C ASN A 393 16.86 -19.78 -0.81
N TRP A 394 16.37 -20.71 0.01
CA TRP A 394 16.39 -22.13 -0.32
C TRP A 394 15.56 -22.46 -1.58
N VAL A 395 14.35 -21.90 -1.73
CA VAL A 395 13.55 -22.06 -2.95
C VAL A 395 14.22 -21.38 -4.15
N GLN A 396 14.79 -20.19 -3.98
CA GLN A 396 15.57 -19.53 -5.04
C GLN A 396 16.77 -20.36 -5.51
N ASN A 397 17.29 -21.25 -4.66
CA ASN A 397 18.39 -22.16 -4.97
C ASN A 397 17.94 -23.57 -5.40
N GLY A 398 16.67 -23.77 -5.76
CA GLY A 398 16.18 -25.04 -6.33
C GLY A 398 15.48 -25.97 -5.34
N GLY A 399 15.23 -25.50 -4.12
CA GLY A 399 14.36 -26.21 -3.17
C GLY A 399 12.90 -26.17 -3.58
N ASP A 400 12.22 -27.30 -3.59
CA ASP A 400 10.82 -27.40 -3.99
C ASP A 400 9.90 -27.54 -2.76
N MET A 401 8.75 -26.86 -2.72
CA MET A 401 7.92 -26.80 -1.52
C MET A 401 6.47 -27.20 -1.76
N LEU A 402 5.88 -27.99 -0.86
CA LEU A 402 4.43 -28.13 -0.71
C LEU A 402 3.96 -27.27 0.48
N ILE A 403 3.11 -26.28 0.21
CA ILE A 403 2.44 -25.47 1.22
C ILE A 403 0.96 -25.87 1.24
N ALA A 404 0.45 -26.26 2.40
CA ALA A 404 -0.97 -26.56 2.55
C ALA A 404 -1.48 -26.01 3.88
N GLY A 405 -2.81 -25.91 4.02
CA GLY A 405 -3.39 -25.48 5.28
C GLY A 405 -3.40 -23.97 5.49
N ASP A 406 -3.32 -23.56 6.74
CA ASP A 406 -3.20 -22.16 7.15
C ASP A 406 -1.79 -21.60 6.93
N ALA A 407 -0.84 -22.44 6.51
CA ALA A 407 0.51 -22.04 6.10
C ALA A 407 0.57 -21.37 4.72
N ASN A 408 -0.52 -21.34 3.96
CA ASN A 408 -0.58 -20.71 2.63
C ASN A 408 -0.07 -19.25 2.53
N PRO A 409 -0.16 -18.36 3.55
CA PRO A 409 0.37 -17.02 3.42
C PRO A 409 1.90 -17.01 3.31
N LEU A 410 2.58 -18.13 3.57
CA LEU A 410 4.03 -18.24 3.40
C LEU A 410 4.45 -17.90 1.96
N ILE A 411 3.58 -18.10 0.96
CA ILE A 411 3.86 -17.68 -0.42
C ILE A 411 4.23 -16.19 -0.55
N PHE A 412 3.66 -15.35 0.31
CA PHE A 412 3.96 -13.91 0.39
C PHE A 412 5.27 -13.67 1.14
N SER A 413 5.51 -14.38 2.24
CA SER A 413 6.77 -14.25 3.00
C SER A 413 8.00 -14.71 2.21
N LEU A 414 7.80 -15.60 1.23
CA LEU A 414 8.84 -16.03 0.30
C LEU A 414 9.06 -15.03 -0.84
N ASP A 415 8.27 -13.96 -0.95
CA ASP A 415 8.20 -13.04 -2.08
C ASP A 415 7.94 -13.72 -3.43
N ARG A 416 7.41 -14.96 -3.42
CA ARG A 416 7.01 -15.64 -4.65
C ARG A 416 5.76 -15.00 -5.24
N VAL A 417 4.93 -14.43 -4.39
CA VAL A 417 3.85 -13.50 -4.74
C VAL A 417 4.10 -12.20 -3.98
N PRO A 418 4.42 -11.08 -4.66
CA PRO A 418 4.67 -9.79 -4.02
C PRO A 418 3.47 -9.31 -3.20
N ALA A 419 3.73 -8.87 -1.96
CA ALA A 419 2.71 -8.31 -1.08
C ALA A 419 3.30 -7.35 -0.03
N ASP A 420 2.91 -6.08 -0.09
CA ASP A 420 3.03 -5.09 0.97
C ASP A 420 1.66 -4.83 1.59
N PHE A 421 1.39 -5.50 2.71
CA PHE A 421 0.10 -5.41 3.44
C PHE A 421 -0.19 -4.01 4.02
N SER A 422 0.72 -3.04 3.89
CA SER A 422 0.48 -1.64 4.24
C SER A 422 0.01 -0.78 3.06
N ALA A 423 0.13 -1.30 1.83
CA ALA A 423 -0.21 -0.60 0.59
C ALA A 423 -1.52 -1.11 -0.04
N PRO A 424 -2.19 -0.30 -0.86
CA PRO A 424 -3.36 -0.72 -1.61
C PRO A 424 -3.07 -1.89 -2.55
N ARG A 425 -4.10 -2.71 -2.78
CA ARG A 425 -4.07 -3.86 -3.68
C ARG A 425 -4.08 -3.42 -5.15
N GLU A 426 -3.07 -3.84 -5.92
CA GLU A 426 -2.90 -3.48 -7.34
C GLU A 426 -1.95 -4.48 -8.04
N PRO A 427 -1.79 -4.46 -9.38
CA PRO A 427 -0.80 -5.30 -10.06
C PRO A 427 0.60 -5.07 -9.48
N GLY A 428 1.29 -6.15 -9.12
CA GLY A 428 2.55 -6.12 -8.39
C GLY A 428 2.43 -5.98 -6.87
N ASN A 429 1.23 -5.78 -6.33
CA ASN A 429 0.94 -5.87 -4.90
C ASN A 429 -0.32 -6.72 -4.67
N TYR A 430 -0.14 -8.03 -4.60
CA TYR A 430 -1.21 -9.04 -4.58
C TYR A 430 -1.74 -9.34 -3.17
N VAL A 431 -1.65 -8.35 -2.28
CA VAL A 431 -2.08 -8.44 -0.89
C VAL A 431 -3.51 -8.96 -0.76
N TYR A 432 -3.73 -9.64 0.34
CA TYR A 432 -5.00 -10.25 0.65
C TYR A 432 -5.39 -10.06 2.09
N SER A 433 -6.68 -9.87 2.25
CA SER A 433 -7.38 -9.84 3.51
C SER A 433 -8.41 -10.96 3.59
N GLU A 434 -8.48 -11.65 4.72
CA GLU A 434 -9.52 -12.63 4.96
C GLU A 434 -10.90 -11.95 5.01
N PHE A 435 -11.77 -12.23 4.04
CA PHE A 435 -13.12 -11.67 4.01
C PHE A 435 -14.07 -12.46 4.93
N GLY A 436 -14.57 -11.81 5.97
CA GLY A 436 -15.68 -12.30 6.80
C GLY A 436 -15.30 -13.29 7.91
N CYS A 437 -14.03 -13.68 8.00
CA CYS A 437 -13.55 -14.72 8.91
C CYS A 437 -12.25 -14.33 9.68
N ALA A 438 -11.81 -13.08 9.50
CA ALA A 438 -10.52 -12.57 9.98
C ALA A 438 -10.52 -12.16 11.47
N GLU A 439 -10.86 -13.11 12.32
CA GLU A 439 -10.78 -12.98 13.77
C GLU A 439 -10.07 -14.19 14.38
N SER A 440 -9.74 -14.11 15.67
CA SER A 440 -9.03 -15.18 16.38
C SER A 440 -9.80 -16.51 16.40
N ALA A 441 -11.13 -16.45 16.30
CA ALA A 441 -11.99 -17.63 16.23
C ALA A 441 -12.04 -18.25 14.82
N GLY A 442 -11.68 -17.51 13.77
CA GLY A 442 -11.88 -17.92 12.38
C GLY A 442 -13.35 -18.22 12.04
N CYS A 443 -13.58 -18.72 10.82
CA CYS A 443 -14.86 -19.34 10.45
C CYS A 443 -14.77 -20.85 10.54
N VAL A 444 -15.07 -21.42 11.70
CA VAL A 444 -15.13 -22.88 11.87
C VAL A 444 -16.56 -23.36 11.65
N ASP A 445 -16.73 -24.30 10.72
CA ASP A 445 -18.01 -24.97 10.52
C ASP A 445 -18.08 -26.31 11.29
N THR A 446 -19.18 -26.54 12.01
CA THR A 446 -19.34 -27.68 12.92
C THR A 446 -20.65 -28.42 12.68
N GLY A 447 -20.64 -29.75 12.87
CA GLY A 447 -21.84 -30.57 12.75
C GLY A 447 -22.32 -30.79 11.31
N LYS A 448 -21.38 -30.82 10.34
CA LYS A 448 -21.69 -31.09 8.94
C LYS A 448 -22.23 -32.52 8.75
N PRO A 449 -23.15 -32.72 7.79
CA PRO A 449 -23.66 -34.06 7.49
C PRO A 449 -22.61 -34.89 6.74
N ALA A 450 -22.68 -36.21 6.84
CA ALA A 450 -21.69 -37.11 6.25
C ALA A 450 -21.63 -37.10 4.71
N ASP A 451 -22.65 -36.53 4.05
CA ASP A 451 -22.70 -36.31 2.60
C ASP A 451 -22.19 -34.93 2.16
N ASP A 452 -21.68 -34.12 3.10
CA ASP A 452 -20.97 -32.88 2.80
C ASP A 452 -19.50 -33.17 2.46
N ILE A 453 -19.26 -33.41 1.16
CA ILE A 453 -17.97 -33.85 0.63
C ILE A 453 -17.22 -32.65 0.05
N TRP A 454 -16.01 -32.43 0.55
CA TRP A 454 -15.15 -31.31 0.21
C TRP A 454 -13.98 -31.79 -0.63
N GLY A 455 -13.54 -30.95 -1.55
CA GLY A 455 -12.52 -31.33 -2.51
C GLY A 455 -12.20 -30.29 -3.56
N LEU A 456 -11.37 -30.69 -4.52
CA LEU A 456 -10.94 -29.87 -5.64
C LEU A 456 -11.88 -30.03 -6.84
N GLY A 457 -12.43 -28.91 -7.30
CA GLY A 457 -13.13 -28.76 -8.58
C GLY A 457 -12.11 -28.65 -9.72
N MET A 458 -12.12 -29.64 -10.60
CA MET A 458 -11.10 -29.88 -11.64
C MET A 458 -11.73 -29.86 -13.03
N ARG A 459 -12.81 -29.09 -13.22
CA ARG A 459 -13.46 -28.95 -14.53
C ARG A 459 -12.53 -28.18 -15.46
N PRO A 460 -12.51 -28.48 -16.77
CA PRO A 460 -11.74 -27.69 -17.73
C PRO A 460 -12.06 -26.19 -17.65
N ALA A 461 -13.32 -25.82 -17.39
CA ALA A 461 -13.74 -24.43 -17.23
C ALA A 461 -13.16 -23.72 -15.99
N ASN A 462 -12.68 -24.46 -14.99
CA ASN A 462 -12.02 -23.89 -13.80
C ASN A 462 -10.58 -23.44 -14.09
N ASN A 463 -10.01 -23.87 -15.21
CA ASN A 463 -8.58 -23.83 -15.52
C ASN A 463 -8.33 -23.31 -16.95
N SER A 464 -7.09 -22.97 -17.28
CA SER A 464 -6.72 -22.64 -18.67
C SER A 464 -6.82 -23.86 -19.61
N GLN A 465 -6.69 -25.07 -19.07
CA GLN A 465 -6.83 -26.33 -19.80
C GLN A 465 -7.21 -27.52 -18.88
N ASP A 466 -7.54 -28.66 -19.49
CA ASP A 466 -7.77 -29.91 -18.77
C ASP A 466 -6.44 -30.48 -18.23
N ARG A 467 -6.41 -30.81 -16.94
CA ARG A 467 -5.24 -31.27 -16.19
C ARG A 467 -5.47 -32.58 -15.44
N GLN A 468 -6.60 -33.26 -15.66
CA GLN A 468 -6.89 -34.52 -14.95
C GLN A 468 -5.88 -35.64 -15.27
N GLY A 469 -5.16 -35.53 -16.39
CA GLY A 469 -4.07 -36.45 -16.75
C GLY A 469 -2.67 -36.03 -16.29
N HIS A 470 -2.55 -35.01 -15.43
CA HIS A 470 -1.27 -34.59 -14.88
C HIS A 470 -0.78 -35.60 -13.83
N PRO A 471 0.54 -35.87 -13.70
CA PRO A 471 1.07 -36.86 -12.75
C PRO A 471 0.63 -36.67 -11.29
N VAL A 472 0.39 -35.42 -10.88
CA VAL A 472 -0.14 -35.11 -9.53
C VAL A 472 -1.49 -35.80 -9.25
N PHE A 473 -2.24 -36.18 -10.28
CA PHE A 473 -3.53 -36.87 -10.14
C PHE A 473 -3.49 -38.36 -10.50
N ASP A 474 -2.31 -38.94 -10.73
CA ASP A 474 -2.19 -40.36 -11.06
C ASP A 474 -2.76 -41.25 -9.94
N GLY A 475 -3.62 -42.20 -10.32
CA GLY A 475 -4.25 -43.12 -9.37
C GLY A 475 -5.40 -42.54 -8.54
N LEU A 476 -5.72 -41.25 -8.68
CA LEU A 476 -6.85 -40.64 -7.99
C LEU A 476 -8.18 -40.86 -8.73
N SER A 477 -9.26 -41.02 -7.98
CA SER A 477 -10.61 -41.12 -8.54
C SER A 477 -11.37 -39.81 -8.41
N PHE A 478 -11.94 -39.36 -9.51
CA PHE A 478 -12.82 -38.19 -9.54
C PHE A 478 -14.27 -38.64 -9.48
N GLU A 479 -15.07 -38.03 -8.62
CA GLU A 479 -16.50 -38.28 -8.67
C GLU A 479 -17.15 -37.39 -9.74
N ASN A 480 -18.10 -38.00 -10.47
CA ASN A 480 -18.67 -37.46 -11.71
C ASN A 480 -17.65 -37.02 -12.78
N GLY A 481 -16.37 -37.38 -12.65
CA GLY A 481 -15.28 -36.96 -13.53
C GLY A 481 -14.90 -35.47 -13.40
N GLU A 482 -15.32 -34.80 -12.34
CA GLU A 482 -15.16 -33.34 -12.20
C GLU A 482 -14.55 -32.88 -10.89
N TYR A 483 -14.66 -33.67 -9.81
CA TYR A 483 -14.11 -33.29 -8.52
C TYR A 483 -13.30 -34.41 -7.88
N LEU A 484 -12.19 -34.01 -7.26
CA LEU A 484 -11.39 -34.86 -6.40
C LEU A 484 -11.86 -34.63 -4.96
N ALA A 485 -12.60 -35.59 -4.41
CA ALA A 485 -12.99 -35.57 -3.01
C ALA A 485 -11.77 -35.81 -2.12
N LEU A 486 -11.61 -34.98 -1.09
CA LEU A 486 -10.51 -35.04 -0.12
C LEU A 486 -11.03 -35.30 1.29
N GLN A 487 -12.21 -34.79 1.64
CA GLN A 487 -12.76 -34.93 2.99
C GLN A 487 -14.27 -35.12 2.96
N ASN A 488 -14.79 -36.05 3.77
CA ASN A 488 -16.19 -36.08 4.19
C ASN A 488 -16.28 -35.81 5.68
N SER A 489 -16.44 -34.53 6.04
CA SER A 489 -16.21 -34.03 7.40
C SER A 489 -17.37 -34.37 8.34
N ALA A 490 -17.54 -35.64 8.68
CA ALA A 490 -18.51 -36.03 9.70
C ALA A 490 -18.06 -35.67 11.13
N THR A 491 -17.38 -34.53 11.34
CA THR A 491 -17.37 -33.60 12.51
C THR A 491 -16.04 -32.84 12.70
N ARG A 492 -15.96 -31.56 12.23
CA ARG A 492 -14.85 -30.54 12.45
C ARG A 492 -13.56 -30.83 11.64
N GLU A 493 -12.69 -29.91 11.16
CA GLU A 493 -12.34 -28.48 11.37
C GLU A 493 -11.95 -27.78 10.03
N VAL A 494 -12.88 -27.17 9.29
CA VAL A 494 -12.49 -26.26 8.19
C VAL A 494 -12.63 -24.81 8.65
N ARG A 495 -11.51 -24.06 8.68
CA ARG A 495 -11.56 -22.60 8.70
C ARG A 495 -11.88 -22.12 7.28
N LEU A 496 -12.98 -21.39 7.08
CA LEU A 496 -13.42 -20.93 5.74
C LEU A 496 -12.73 -19.65 5.25
N ILE A 497 -11.40 -19.69 5.12
CA ILE A 497 -10.62 -18.59 4.53
C ILE A 497 -10.74 -18.61 3.00
N TRP A 498 -11.15 -17.49 2.42
CA TRP A 498 -11.48 -17.38 0.99
C TRP A 498 -10.45 -16.60 0.17
N TRP A 499 -9.39 -17.27 -0.27
CA TRP A 499 -8.25 -16.65 -0.94
C TRP A 499 -8.60 -16.12 -2.36
N GLN A 500 -8.96 -14.83 -2.45
CA GLN A 500 -9.35 -14.12 -3.68
C GLN A 500 -8.26 -13.16 -4.19
N HIS A 501 -6.99 -13.55 -4.10
CA HIS A 501 -5.83 -12.64 -4.26
C HIS A 501 -5.78 -11.86 -5.56
N PHE A 502 -6.41 -12.37 -6.62
CA PHE A 502 -6.30 -11.81 -7.97
C PHE A 502 -7.61 -11.19 -8.48
N ASP A 503 -8.73 -11.38 -7.76
CA ASP A 503 -10.03 -10.84 -8.15
C ASP A 503 -10.08 -9.31 -8.06
N GLY A 504 -10.22 -8.64 -9.19
CA GLY A 504 -10.21 -7.18 -9.31
C GLY A 504 -8.81 -6.56 -9.48
N ILE A 505 -7.73 -7.37 -9.48
CA ILE A 505 -6.37 -6.91 -9.81
C ILE A 505 -6.05 -7.20 -11.28
N LEU A 506 -6.19 -8.47 -11.69
CA LEU A 506 -5.86 -8.88 -13.05
C LEU A 506 -7.04 -8.58 -13.99
N ASP A 507 -6.79 -8.46 -15.29
CA ASP A 507 -7.84 -8.28 -16.30
C ASP A 507 -7.68 -9.33 -17.42
N PRO A 508 -8.66 -10.23 -17.65
CA PRO A 508 -9.92 -10.37 -16.92
C PRO A 508 -9.75 -10.83 -15.47
N SER A 509 -10.47 -10.17 -14.57
CA SER A 509 -10.34 -10.33 -13.12
C SER A 509 -10.92 -11.62 -12.56
N CYS A 510 -11.90 -12.15 -13.28
CA CYS A 510 -12.68 -13.34 -13.00
C CYS A 510 -13.51 -13.61 -14.28
N CYS A 511 -14.06 -14.78 -14.55
CA CYS A 511 -14.03 -16.08 -13.90
C CYS A 511 -13.91 -17.15 -15.01
N GLY A 512 -13.39 -16.79 -16.18
CA GLY A 512 -13.29 -17.70 -17.33
C GLY A 512 -11.92 -18.37 -17.44
N GLN A 513 -11.79 -19.27 -18.42
CA GLN A 513 -10.49 -19.88 -18.74
C GLN A 513 -9.43 -18.83 -19.14
N ASP A 514 -9.86 -17.69 -19.67
CA ASP A 514 -9.03 -16.51 -19.95
C ASP A 514 -8.50 -15.84 -18.67
N ALA A 515 -9.31 -15.75 -17.62
CA ALA A 515 -8.86 -15.29 -16.30
C ALA A 515 -7.83 -16.25 -15.69
N ALA A 516 -8.07 -17.57 -15.78
CA ALA A 516 -7.07 -18.56 -15.37
C ALA A 516 -5.77 -18.45 -16.19
N THR A 517 -5.88 -18.25 -17.50
CA THR A 517 -4.72 -18.10 -18.40
C THR A 517 -3.92 -16.84 -18.06
N THR A 518 -4.61 -15.73 -17.79
CA THR A 518 -3.98 -14.47 -17.39
C THR A 518 -3.23 -14.63 -16.08
N PHE A 519 -3.87 -15.20 -15.06
CA PHE A 519 -3.21 -15.53 -13.79
C PHE A 519 -1.95 -16.40 -13.97
N GLU A 520 -2.06 -17.49 -14.73
CA GLU A 520 -0.93 -18.41 -14.96
C GLU A 520 0.24 -17.73 -15.65
N GLN A 521 -0.04 -16.86 -16.61
CA GLN A 521 0.97 -16.12 -17.37
C GLN A 521 1.60 -14.99 -16.54
N THR A 522 0.79 -14.24 -15.78
CA THR A 522 1.27 -13.12 -14.96
C THR A 522 2.15 -13.59 -13.81
N LEU A 523 1.80 -14.69 -13.14
CA LEU A 523 2.54 -15.14 -11.95
C LEU A 523 3.52 -16.28 -12.21
N SER A 524 3.71 -16.70 -13.46
CA SER A 524 4.42 -17.95 -13.80
C SER A 524 3.88 -19.11 -12.96
N ALA A 525 2.60 -19.42 -13.12
CA ALA A 525 1.89 -20.38 -12.28
C ALA A 525 1.10 -21.38 -13.13
N THR A 526 0.62 -22.44 -12.50
CA THR A 526 -0.24 -23.46 -13.10
C THR A 526 -1.36 -23.77 -12.15
N LYS A 527 -2.57 -23.37 -12.52
CA LYS A 527 -3.76 -23.59 -11.70
C LYS A 527 -4.26 -25.01 -11.91
N PHE A 528 -4.37 -25.79 -10.86
CA PHE A 528 -4.89 -27.14 -10.96
C PHE A 528 -6.40 -27.18 -10.75
N GLY A 529 -6.93 -26.46 -9.77
CA GLY A 529 -8.37 -26.45 -9.55
C GLY A 529 -8.83 -25.40 -8.56
N THR A 530 -10.12 -25.44 -8.27
CA THR A 530 -10.81 -24.58 -7.29
C THR A 530 -11.60 -25.45 -6.31
N LEU A 531 -12.55 -24.90 -5.56
CA LEU A 531 -13.51 -25.65 -4.76
C LEU A 531 -14.42 -26.52 -5.64
N SER A 532 -14.73 -27.74 -5.19
CA SER A 532 -15.60 -28.72 -5.88
C SER A 532 -16.92 -28.16 -6.42
N PHE A 533 -17.53 -27.17 -5.75
CA PHE A 533 -18.82 -26.58 -6.11
C PHE A 533 -18.75 -25.39 -7.08
N ILE A 534 -17.56 -24.87 -7.37
CA ILE A 534 -17.38 -23.71 -8.25
C ILE A 534 -17.32 -24.17 -9.72
N GLY A 535 -18.15 -23.56 -10.57
CA GLY A 535 -18.33 -23.96 -11.97
C GLY A 535 -17.41 -23.27 -12.97
N ASP A 536 -16.62 -22.31 -12.52
CA ASP A 536 -15.84 -21.39 -13.34
C ASP A 536 -14.42 -21.21 -12.77
N ALA A 537 -13.56 -20.41 -13.39
CA ALA A 537 -12.17 -20.22 -12.97
C ALA A 537 -11.99 -19.37 -11.71
N PHE A 538 -13.07 -19.09 -10.99
CA PHE A 538 -13.03 -18.40 -9.73
C PHE A 538 -12.29 -19.25 -8.66
N GLY A 539 -11.43 -18.63 -7.84
CA GLY A 539 -10.72 -19.26 -6.72
C GLY A 539 -9.55 -20.17 -7.13
N TYR A 540 -8.52 -20.29 -6.28
CA TYR A 540 -7.23 -20.91 -6.61
C TYR A 540 -6.87 -22.07 -5.66
N GLY A 541 -7.75 -23.07 -5.59
CA GLY A 541 -7.71 -24.18 -4.63
C GLY A 541 -6.42 -25.02 -4.66
N ALA A 542 -5.84 -25.26 -5.84
CA ALA A 542 -4.52 -25.86 -5.98
C ALA A 542 -3.75 -25.14 -7.09
N VAL A 543 -2.50 -24.76 -6.80
CA VAL A 543 -1.63 -24.01 -7.71
C VAL A 543 -0.22 -24.53 -7.59
N LEU A 544 0.44 -24.74 -8.73
CA LEU A 544 1.89 -24.86 -8.81
C LEU A 544 2.45 -23.51 -9.25
N TRP A 545 3.20 -22.86 -8.36
CA TRP A 545 4.03 -21.71 -8.64
C TRP A 545 5.30 -22.22 -9.32
N ASN A 546 5.40 -21.99 -10.63
CA ASN A 546 6.52 -22.47 -11.42
C ASN A 546 7.78 -21.64 -11.13
N ARG A 547 8.92 -22.17 -11.57
CA ARG A 547 10.17 -21.43 -11.65
C ARG A 547 10.02 -20.10 -12.40
N THR A 548 10.84 -19.13 -12.02
CA THR A 548 10.90 -17.81 -12.65
C THR A 548 12.26 -17.47 -13.25
N ASP A 549 13.26 -18.34 -13.07
CA ASP A 549 14.61 -18.22 -13.66
C ASP A 549 14.69 -18.69 -15.12
N MET A 550 13.61 -19.28 -15.62
CA MET A 550 13.47 -19.73 -17.01
C MET A 550 12.60 -18.77 -17.84
N ASN A 551 12.28 -19.16 -19.08
CA ASN A 551 11.42 -18.38 -19.97
C ASN A 551 10.05 -18.08 -19.32
N THR A 552 9.86 -16.86 -18.86
CA THR A 552 8.57 -16.33 -18.40
C THR A 552 7.76 -15.77 -19.59
N HIS A 553 6.46 -15.59 -19.40
CA HIS A 553 5.58 -15.01 -20.43
C HIS A 553 5.80 -13.50 -20.54
N GLU A 554 5.43 -12.88 -21.67
CA GLU A 554 5.51 -11.41 -21.83
C GLU A 554 4.60 -10.61 -20.87
N MET A 555 3.64 -11.28 -20.23
CA MET A 555 2.74 -10.71 -19.23
C MET A 555 3.21 -10.98 -17.80
N PHE A 556 4.37 -11.62 -17.63
CA PHE A 556 4.96 -11.87 -16.33
C PHE A 556 5.18 -10.53 -15.62
N ASP A 557 4.75 -10.47 -14.37
CA ASP A 557 4.87 -9.29 -13.54
C ASP A 557 6.35 -9.06 -13.18
N ASP A 558 6.87 -7.88 -13.51
CA ASP A 558 8.27 -7.51 -13.30
C ASP A 558 8.62 -7.23 -11.83
N GLN A 559 7.62 -7.16 -10.95
CA GLN A 559 7.82 -7.09 -9.50
C GLN A 559 8.06 -8.47 -8.86
N ILE A 560 7.87 -9.57 -9.61
CA ILE A 560 8.19 -10.92 -9.14
C ILE A 560 9.65 -11.22 -9.49
N SER A 561 10.45 -11.62 -8.49
CA SER A 561 11.84 -12.01 -8.71
C SER A 561 11.95 -13.14 -9.75
N THR A 562 12.95 -13.03 -10.62
CA THR A 562 13.32 -14.05 -11.62
C THR A 562 14.33 -15.07 -11.08
N GLU A 563 14.55 -15.10 -9.76
CA GLU A 563 15.57 -15.95 -9.13
C GLU A 563 15.02 -17.29 -8.63
N PHE A 564 13.72 -17.57 -8.76
CA PHE A 564 13.15 -18.83 -8.25
C PHE A 564 13.49 -19.99 -9.17
N LYS A 565 14.54 -20.74 -8.81
CA LYS A 565 14.92 -22.03 -9.42
C LYS A 565 14.10 -23.22 -8.90
N GLY A 566 13.46 -23.10 -7.73
CA GLY A 566 12.54 -24.07 -7.17
C GLY A 566 11.07 -23.76 -7.49
N SER A 567 10.21 -24.77 -7.39
CA SER A 567 8.76 -24.65 -7.56
C SER A 567 8.04 -24.82 -6.23
N ILE A 568 6.87 -24.18 -6.09
CA ILE A 568 6.04 -24.29 -4.89
C ILE A 568 4.67 -24.81 -5.30
N PHE A 569 4.21 -25.91 -4.74
CA PHE A 569 2.82 -26.35 -4.87
C PHE A 569 2.05 -25.89 -3.65
N SER A 570 0.95 -25.16 -3.84
CA SER A 570 0.07 -24.72 -2.76
C SER A 570 -1.31 -25.38 -2.87
N ILE A 571 -1.79 -25.96 -1.77
CA ILE A 571 -3.17 -26.42 -1.61
C ILE A 571 -3.88 -25.51 -0.60
N GLN A 572 -4.85 -24.74 -1.08
CA GLN A 572 -5.64 -23.84 -0.24
C GLN A 572 -6.68 -24.65 0.55
N ASN A 573 -6.32 -25.05 1.76
CA ASN A 573 -7.07 -26.03 2.55
C ASN A 573 -8.46 -25.56 2.99
N THR A 574 -8.59 -24.26 3.22
CA THR A 574 -9.73 -23.62 3.88
C THR A 574 -11.05 -23.72 3.11
N ILE A 575 -11.01 -24.27 1.90
CA ILE A 575 -12.19 -24.54 1.09
C ILE A 575 -12.18 -25.96 0.49
N VAL A 576 -11.01 -26.51 0.14
CA VAL A 576 -10.95 -27.84 -0.52
C VAL A 576 -11.01 -29.02 0.47
N GLY A 577 -10.96 -28.77 1.79
CA GLY A 577 -11.07 -29.81 2.81
C GLY A 577 -9.91 -30.80 2.76
N TYR A 578 -8.68 -30.30 2.79
CA TYR A 578 -7.46 -31.09 2.87
C TYR A 578 -7.10 -31.34 4.34
N GLU A 579 -7.85 -32.25 4.98
CA GLU A 579 -7.75 -32.60 6.42
C GLU A 579 -7.24 -34.05 6.57
N TRP A 580 -6.12 -34.22 7.26
CA TRP A 580 -5.41 -35.48 7.43
C TRP A 580 -5.89 -36.36 8.59
N ASP A 581 -6.35 -35.76 9.69
CA ASP A 581 -7.00 -36.48 10.79
C ASP A 581 -8.50 -36.11 10.82
N SER A 582 -9.33 -37.10 11.16
CA SER A 582 -10.79 -36.97 11.15
C SER A 582 -11.37 -36.91 12.56
N ASN A 583 -10.53 -36.60 13.57
CA ASN A 583 -10.95 -36.37 14.94
C ASN A 583 -11.80 -37.52 15.54
N GLY A 584 -11.46 -38.77 15.16
CA GLY A 584 -12.17 -39.98 15.59
C GLY A 584 -13.34 -40.42 14.70
N THR A 585 -13.55 -39.76 13.56
CA THR A 585 -14.45 -40.21 12.48
C THR A 585 -13.68 -40.89 11.34
N VAL A 586 -14.38 -41.43 10.34
CA VAL A 586 -13.75 -42.08 9.20
C VAL A 586 -13.83 -41.10 8.02
N ASN A 587 -12.68 -40.62 7.54
CA ASN A 587 -12.59 -39.99 6.22
C ASN A 587 -12.52 -41.08 5.14
N ASP A 588 -13.59 -41.24 4.36
CA ASP A 588 -13.64 -42.22 3.26
C ASP A 588 -12.67 -41.88 2.12
N TYR A 589 -12.16 -40.64 2.09
CA TYR A 589 -11.24 -40.10 1.09
C TYR A 589 -9.81 -39.96 1.58
N GLN A 590 -9.45 -40.53 2.74
CA GLN A 590 -8.08 -40.50 3.27
C GLN A 590 -7.04 -40.96 2.23
N SER A 591 -7.36 -42.02 1.48
CA SER A 591 -6.47 -42.52 0.43
C SER A 591 -6.23 -41.52 -0.72
N ASN A 592 -7.20 -40.65 -1.01
CA ASN A 592 -7.02 -39.57 -1.99
C ASN A 592 -6.07 -38.51 -1.44
N ILE A 593 -6.17 -38.15 -0.16
CA ILE A 593 -5.23 -37.20 0.48
C ILE A 593 -3.81 -37.75 0.42
N GLU A 594 -3.60 -38.99 0.86
CA GLU A 594 -2.28 -39.63 0.87
C GLU A 594 -1.69 -39.73 -0.55
N THR A 595 -2.49 -40.22 -1.51
CA THR A 595 -2.05 -40.39 -2.90
C THR A 595 -1.78 -39.04 -3.58
N PHE A 596 -2.65 -38.04 -3.39
CA PHE A 596 -2.47 -36.72 -3.96
C PHE A 596 -1.21 -36.04 -3.42
N THR A 597 -0.98 -36.15 -2.11
CA THR A 597 0.21 -35.61 -1.45
C THR A 597 1.47 -36.29 -1.96
N GLY A 598 1.48 -37.63 -2.00
CA GLY A 598 2.62 -38.40 -2.53
C GLY A 598 2.94 -38.01 -3.97
N ASN A 599 1.92 -37.93 -4.84
CA ASN A 599 2.13 -37.53 -6.22
C ASN A 599 2.68 -36.10 -6.36
N ILE A 600 2.25 -35.16 -5.50
CA ILE A 600 2.80 -33.79 -5.50
C ILE A 600 4.26 -33.79 -5.06
N LEU A 601 4.58 -34.43 -3.94
CA LEU A 601 5.94 -34.48 -3.40
C LEU A 601 6.88 -35.20 -4.39
N ASP A 602 6.44 -36.28 -5.01
CA ASP A 602 7.20 -37.00 -6.04
C ASP A 602 7.34 -36.16 -7.31
N TYR A 603 6.30 -35.45 -7.73
CA TYR A 603 6.39 -34.56 -8.89
C TYR A 603 7.41 -33.45 -8.65
N LEU A 604 7.33 -32.76 -7.50
CA LEU A 604 8.27 -31.72 -7.08
C LEU A 604 9.70 -32.25 -7.01
N TYR A 605 9.92 -33.42 -6.39
CA TYR A 605 11.25 -34.03 -6.25
C TYR A 605 11.92 -34.30 -7.60
N ASN A 606 11.12 -34.65 -8.61
CA ASN A 606 11.60 -35.03 -9.94
C ASN A 606 11.57 -33.88 -10.95
N LEU A 607 11.26 -32.65 -10.55
CA LEU A 607 11.48 -31.50 -11.41
C LEU A 607 12.98 -31.36 -11.68
N GLU A 608 13.34 -31.30 -12.96
CA GLU A 608 14.74 -31.09 -13.35
C GLU A 608 15.19 -29.67 -12.99
N ASP A 609 16.37 -29.54 -12.37
CA ASP A 609 17.03 -28.28 -12.02
C ASP A 609 17.65 -27.58 -13.25
#